data_AF-A0A4P7GKF7-F1
#
_entry.id   AF-A0A4P7GKF7-F1
#
_cell.length_a   1.000
_cell.length_b   1.000
_cell.length_c   1.000
_cell.angle_alpha   90.00
_cell.angle_beta   90.00
_cell.angle_gamma   90.00
#
_symmetry.space_group_name_H-M   'P 1'
#
loop_
_entity.id
_entity.type
_entity.pdbx_description
1 polymer ?
#
loop_
_entity_poly.entity_id
_entity_poly.type
_entity_poly.pdbx_seq_one_letter_code
_entity_poly.pdbx_strand_id
1 'polypeptide(L)'
;MEEPHKLLRRLKLGREEYCQRLLTMLVLDADYPRWNTRSTPSPAGLRFLRALDALSFGTADLPDDAVFVDELDLPRRDEDEPGCAPDYGVLTAGRLWIIELKTERGSDRHGQVESYFELGRHHHPERRIDLTYLTPGMSAVSAGAPAGSRLAQVTWEQVMPLVDDVWAGVTGSIGELHDALAEAVASIGTSWTMWREKSLNDLTTNAARLARLTARDGQQRALDHMAGSLGELQRLRLAVRDEFRRPGSPLGSVEPWLWDASTSGGTALTQAGRVHGYELRFSRVER
;
A
#
# COMPACT_ATOMS: atom_id res chain seq x y z
N MET A 1 -8.00 -6.90 -8.62
CA MET A 1 -7.03 -6.29 -7.69
C MET A 1 -5.69 -6.97 -7.83
N GLU A 2 -4.69 -6.24 -8.32
CA GLU A 2 -3.33 -6.74 -8.46
C GLU A 2 -2.68 -7.01 -7.08
N GLU A 3 -1.96 -8.13 -6.96
CA GLU A 3 -1.29 -8.48 -5.70
C GLU A 3 -0.07 -7.57 -5.45
N PRO A 4 0.14 -7.06 -4.21
CA PRO A 4 1.23 -6.15 -3.88
C PRO A 4 2.63 -6.64 -4.31
N HIS A 5 2.92 -7.93 -4.10
CA HIS A 5 4.21 -8.49 -4.50
C HIS A 5 4.41 -8.55 -6.00
N LYS A 6 3.33 -8.77 -6.78
CA LYS A 6 3.40 -8.74 -8.24
C LYS A 6 3.70 -7.33 -8.72
N LEU A 7 3.08 -6.31 -8.12
CA LEU A 7 3.41 -4.90 -8.34
C LEU A 7 4.87 -4.60 -8.04
N LEU A 8 5.34 -4.95 -6.84
CA LEU A 8 6.71 -4.67 -6.37
C LEU A 8 7.79 -5.34 -7.26
N ARG A 9 7.49 -6.54 -7.78
CA ARG A 9 8.38 -7.27 -8.69
C ARG A 9 8.37 -6.68 -10.10
N ARG A 10 7.19 -6.45 -10.66
CA ARG A 10 6.98 -6.01 -12.05
C ARG A 10 7.42 -4.57 -12.27
N LEU A 11 7.10 -3.70 -11.33
CA LEU A 11 7.35 -2.28 -11.40
C LEU A 11 8.54 -1.93 -10.49
N LYS A 12 9.56 -1.24 -11.03
CA LYS A 12 10.73 -0.78 -10.25
C LYS A 12 10.37 0.50 -9.48
N LEU A 13 9.27 0.46 -8.74
CA LEU A 13 8.69 1.60 -8.02
C LEU A 13 9.64 2.08 -6.93
N GLY A 14 9.67 3.39 -6.70
CA GLY A 14 10.13 3.95 -5.43
C GLY A 14 9.18 3.59 -4.29
N ARG A 15 9.60 3.82 -3.03
CA ARG A 15 8.73 3.57 -1.86
C ARG A 15 7.46 4.41 -1.93
N GLU A 16 7.60 5.69 -2.30
CA GLU A 16 6.50 6.64 -2.42
C GLU A 16 5.43 6.16 -3.40
N GLU A 17 5.83 5.88 -4.65
CA GLU A 17 4.93 5.38 -5.68
C GLU A 17 4.31 4.02 -5.29
N TYR A 18 5.05 3.16 -4.60
CA TYR A 18 4.49 1.89 -4.10
C TYR A 18 3.42 2.13 -3.03
N CYS A 19 3.69 2.94 -2.01
CA CYS A 19 2.71 3.29 -0.99
C CYS A 19 1.48 3.99 -1.58
N GLN A 20 1.68 4.93 -2.50
CA GLN A 20 0.62 5.63 -3.21
C GLN A 20 -0.28 4.65 -3.95
N ARG A 21 0.28 3.72 -4.74
CA ARG A 21 -0.49 2.72 -5.48
C ARG A 21 -1.31 1.82 -4.55
N LEU A 22 -0.72 1.35 -3.45
CA LEU A 22 -1.43 0.51 -2.48
C LEU A 22 -2.59 1.25 -1.82
N LEU A 23 -2.35 2.49 -1.37
CA LEU A 23 -3.38 3.31 -0.74
C LEU A 23 -4.50 3.70 -1.73
N THR A 24 -4.17 3.99 -2.99
CA THR A 24 -5.14 4.23 -4.06
C THR A 24 -6.07 3.02 -4.25
N MET A 25 -5.52 1.81 -4.35
CA MET A 25 -6.34 0.60 -4.50
C MET A 25 -7.20 0.32 -3.25
N LEU A 26 -6.71 0.63 -2.05
CA LEU A 26 -7.50 0.55 -0.81
C LEU A 26 -8.66 1.55 -0.81
N VAL A 27 -8.41 2.81 -1.18
CA VAL A 27 -9.44 3.86 -1.24
C VAL A 27 -10.52 3.48 -2.25
N LEU A 28 -10.14 2.96 -3.41
CA LEU A 28 -11.09 2.62 -4.47
C LEU A 28 -11.75 1.25 -4.33
N ASP A 29 -11.18 0.34 -3.52
CA ASP A 29 -11.56 -1.09 -3.51
C ASP A 29 -11.57 -1.67 -4.93
N ALA A 30 -10.56 -1.32 -5.73
CA ALA A 30 -10.46 -1.66 -7.14
C ALA A 30 -9.01 -1.83 -7.61
N ASP A 31 -8.82 -2.21 -8.87
CA ASP A 31 -7.51 -2.14 -9.52
C ASP A 31 -7.03 -0.68 -9.62
N TYR A 32 -5.70 -0.51 -9.66
CA TYR A 32 -5.10 0.82 -9.79
C TYR A 32 -5.63 1.52 -11.06
N PRO A 33 -6.15 2.76 -10.95
CA PRO A 33 -6.82 3.43 -12.05
C PRO A 33 -5.82 3.88 -13.12
N ARG A 34 -6.33 4.37 -14.25
CA ARG A 34 -5.49 5.11 -15.19
C ARG A 34 -5.16 6.48 -14.58
N TRP A 35 -3.99 7.00 -14.94
CA TRP A 35 -3.52 8.33 -14.57
C TRP A 35 -4.63 9.40 -14.70
N ASN A 36 -4.75 10.29 -13.70
CA ASN A 36 -5.70 11.41 -13.64
C ASN A 36 -7.17 11.03 -13.88
N THR A 37 -7.57 9.79 -13.53
CA THR A 37 -8.95 9.33 -13.70
C THR A 37 -9.80 9.64 -12.48
N ARG A 38 -10.94 10.30 -12.72
CA ARG A 38 -11.99 10.51 -11.71
C ARG A 38 -12.63 9.19 -11.32
N SER A 39 -12.58 8.90 -10.03
CA SER A 39 -13.09 7.68 -9.43
C SER A 39 -13.95 8.00 -8.22
N THR A 40 -14.98 7.19 -7.98
CA THR A 40 -15.76 7.25 -6.74
C THR A 40 -15.04 6.41 -5.67
N PRO A 41 -14.69 6.98 -4.50
CA PRO A 41 -14.17 6.18 -3.39
C PRO A 41 -15.13 5.06 -3.00
N SER A 42 -14.59 3.91 -2.58
CA SER A 42 -15.40 2.90 -1.92
C SER A 42 -15.98 3.44 -0.60
N PRO A 43 -17.02 2.82 0.00
CA PRO A 43 -17.49 3.21 1.32
C PRO A 43 -16.40 3.17 2.40
N ALA A 44 -15.44 2.24 2.31
CA ALA A 44 -14.28 2.18 3.20
C ALA A 44 -13.29 3.32 2.92
N GLY A 45 -12.96 3.56 1.65
CA GLY A 45 -12.10 4.66 1.24
C GLY A 45 -12.65 6.02 1.64
N LEU A 46 -13.95 6.24 1.51
CA LEU A 46 -14.58 7.48 1.94
C LEU A 46 -14.52 7.68 3.46
N ARG A 47 -14.66 6.61 4.26
CA ARG A 47 -14.45 6.68 5.72
C ARG A 47 -13.01 7.08 6.05
N PHE A 48 -12.03 6.47 5.39
CA PHE A 48 -10.62 6.83 5.56
C PHE A 48 -10.37 8.30 5.17
N LEU A 49 -10.86 8.76 4.02
CA LEU A 49 -10.69 10.14 3.57
C LEU A 49 -11.33 11.15 4.54
N ARG A 50 -12.50 10.84 5.12
CA ARG A 50 -13.13 11.65 6.18
C ARG A 50 -12.29 11.72 7.44
N ALA A 51 -11.72 10.59 7.87
CA ALA A 51 -10.84 10.54 9.03
C ALA A 51 -9.55 11.34 8.79
N LEU A 52 -8.98 11.25 7.58
CA LEU A 52 -7.81 12.02 7.19
C LEU A 52 -8.11 13.53 7.07
N ASP A 53 -9.29 13.91 6.59
CA ASP A 53 -9.76 15.30 6.60
C ASP A 53 -9.84 15.83 8.04
N ALA A 54 -10.37 15.01 8.95
CA ALA A 54 -10.50 15.36 10.36
C ALA A 54 -9.15 15.51 11.05
N LEU A 55 -8.21 14.60 10.75
CA LEU A 55 -6.84 14.70 11.22
C LEU A 55 -6.14 15.96 10.66
N SER A 56 -6.38 16.30 9.40
CA SER A 56 -5.71 17.41 8.72
C SER A 56 -6.25 18.78 9.16
N PHE A 57 -7.57 18.93 9.26
CA PHE A 57 -8.21 20.24 9.40
C PHE A 57 -9.25 20.34 10.51
N GLY A 58 -9.40 19.29 11.34
CA GLY A 58 -10.38 19.24 12.43
C GLY A 58 -11.82 19.05 11.98
N THR A 59 -12.07 18.73 10.71
CA THR A 59 -13.41 18.56 10.11
C THR A 59 -13.51 17.23 9.38
N ALA A 60 -14.66 16.57 9.40
CA ALA A 60 -14.93 15.38 8.57
C ALA A 60 -15.92 15.70 7.43
N ASP A 61 -15.75 16.86 6.80
CA ASP A 61 -16.75 17.47 5.91
C ASP A 61 -16.52 17.05 4.45
N LEU A 62 -16.55 15.74 4.21
CA LEU A 62 -16.53 15.17 2.87
C LEU A 62 -17.89 14.54 2.55
N PRO A 63 -18.59 15.01 1.52
CA PRO A 63 -19.88 14.46 1.13
C PRO A 63 -19.72 13.08 0.47
N ASP A 64 -20.81 12.32 0.38
CA ASP A 64 -20.81 10.98 -0.23
C ASP A 64 -20.53 11.01 -1.76
N ASP A 65 -20.71 12.16 -2.41
CA ASP A 65 -20.45 12.36 -3.84
C ASP A 65 -19.04 12.89 -4.14
N ALA A 66 -18.12 12.87 -3.16
CA ALA A 66 -16.73 13.25 -3.36
C ALA A 66 -16.07 12.40 -4.47
N VAL A 67 -15.28 13.06 -5.31
CA VAL A 67 -14.53 12.42 -6.41
C VAL A 67 -13.06 12.33 -6.03
N PHE A 68 -12.48 11.14 -6.13
CA PHE A 68 -11.06 10.91 -5.92
C PHE A 68 -10.34 10.79 -7.27
N VAL A 69 -9.17 11.42 -7.36
CA VAL A 69 -8.29 11.40 -8.53
C VAL A 69 -6.89 11.04 -8.05
N ASP A 70 -6.36 9.95 -8.58
CA ASP A 70 -4.95 9.57 -8.42
C ASP A 70 -4.12 10.25 -9.53
N GLU A 71 -2.96 10.78 -9.14
CA GLU A 71 -2.07 11.59 -9.98
C GLU A 71 -2.86 12.72 -10.66
N LEU A 72 -3.43 13.62 -9.85
CA LEU A 72 -4.24 14.75 -10.34
C LEU A 72 -3.39 15.61 -11.26
N ASP A 73 -3.79 15.81 -12.51
CA ASP A 73 -3.06 16.68 -13.42
C ASP A 73 -3.48 18.13 -13.25
N LEU A 74 -2.51 19.01 -13.00
CA LEU A 74 -2.66 20.45 -13.04
C LEU A 74 -1.70 21.00 -14.12
N PRO A 75 -2.17 21.08 -15.38
CA PRO A 75 -1.31 21.42 -16.51
C PRO A 75 -0.80 22.88 -16.40
N ARG A 76 0.30 23.18 -17.10
CA ARG A 76 0.86 24.54 -17.19
C ARG A 76 -0.14 25.53 -17.78
N ARG A 77 -0.12 26.78 -17.31
CA ARG A 77 -0.92 27.91 -17.83
C ARG A 77 -0.36 28.44 -19.15
N ASP A 78 0.97 28.48 -19.26
CA ASP A 78 1.70 28.98 -20.41
C ASP A 78 2.99 28.17 -20.65
N GLU A 79 3.79 28.55 -21.65
CA GLU A 79 4.99 27.80 -22.04
C GLU A 79 6.16 27.96 -21.06
N ASP A 80 6.15 29.01 -20.22
CA ASP A 80 7.27 29.42 -19.38
C ASP A 80 7.22 28.79 -17.97
N GLU A 81 6.15 28.09 -17.63
CA GLU A 81 6.01 27.35 -16.38
C GLU A 81 5.80 25.84 -16.56
N PRO A 82 6.28 25.01 -15.62
CA PRO A 82 5.91 23.60 -15.58
C PRO A 82 4.51 23.42 -14.98
N GLY A 83 3.76 22.43 -15.47
CA GLY A 83 2.59 21.91 -14.76
C GLY A 83 3.01 21.12 -13.52
N CYS A 84 2.04 20.65 -12.75
CA CYS A 84 2.29 19.79 -11.61
C CYS A 84 1.27 18.67 -11.50
N ALA A 85 1.66 17.58 -10.84
CA ALA A 85 0.80 16.42 -10.63
C ALA A 85 0.86 16.01 -9.17
N PRO A 86 0.01 16.58 -8.29
CA PRO A 86 -0.10 16.09 -6.93
C PRO A 86 -0.51 14.62 -6.89
N ASP A 87 -0.06 13.91 -5.87
CA ASP A 87 -0.33 12.47 -5.76
C ASP A 87 -1.83 12.19 -5.75
N TYR A 88 -2.63 12.94 -4.98
CA TYR A 88 -4.10 12.85 -5.00
C TYR A 88 -4.82 14.19 -5.08
N GLY A 89 -6.01 14.15 -5.68
CA GLY A 89 -7.04 15.17 -5.58
C GLY A 89 -8.38 14.59 -5.11
N VAL A 90 -9.00 15.22 -4.11
CA VAL A 90 -10.39 14.95 -3.69
C VAL A 90 -11.25 16.17 -3.99
N LEU A 91 -12.18 16.01 -4.94
CA LEU A 91 -13.03 17.09 -5.43
C LEU A 91 -14.43 17.00 -4.84
N THR A 92 -14.94 18.14 -4.39
CA THR A 92 -16.35 18.37 -4.07
C THR A 92 -16.86 19.57 -4.87
N ALA A 93 -18.13 19.95 -4.64
CA ALA A 93 -18.71 21.14 -5.26
C ALA A 93 -17.91 22.42 -4.94
N GLY A 94 -17.48 22.59 -3.69
CA GLY A 94 -16.83 23.81 -3.20
C GLY A 94 -15.34 23.69 -2.87
N ARG A 95 -14.74 22.51 -3.06
CA ARG A 95 -13.37 22.23 -2.57
C ARG A 95 -12.59 21.34 -3.54
N LEU A 96 -11.33 21.68 -3.76
CA LEU A 96 -10.30 20.76 -4.21
C LEU A 96 -9.35 20.54 -3.04
N TRP A 97 -9.35 19.33 -2.51
CA TRP A 97 -8.40 18.91 -1.48
C TRP A 97 -7.27 18.13 -2.14
N ILE A 98 -6.08 18.70 -2.13
CA ILE A 98 -4.86 18.09 -2.63
C ILE A 98 -4.21 17.31 -1.48
N ILE A 99 -3.72 16.11 -1.76
CA ILE A 99 -2.94 15.33 -0.80
C ILE A 99 -1.63 14.94 -1.48
N GLU A 100 -0.52 15.34 -0.89
CA GLU A 100 0.83 15.00 -1.35
C GLU A 100 1.47 14.05 -0.34
N LEU A 101 2.07 12.98 -0.84
CA LEU A 101 2.70 11.92 -0.08
C LEU A 101 4.22 12.04 -0.22
N LYS A 102 4.90 11.87 0.91
CA LYS A 102 6.36 11.79 0.99
C LYS A 102 6.75 10.60 1.84
N THR A 103 7.67 9.79 1.35
CA THR A 103 8.20 8.64 2.13
C THR A 103 9.68 8.76 2.47
N GLU A 104 10.36 9.78 1.95
CA GLU A 104 11.77 10.07 2.22
C GLU A 104 11.96 11.49 2.71
N ARG A 105 13.10 11.75 3.38
CA ARG A 105 13.43 13.10 3.84
C ARG A 105 14.03 13.91 2.71
N GLY A 106 13.52 15.11 2.47
CA GLY A 106 14.06 16.04 1.46
C GLY A 106 13.66 15.70 0.02
N SER A 107 12.60 14.92 -0.18
CA SER A 107 11.94 14.74 -1.48
C SER A 107 11.11 15.95 -1.92
N ASP A 108 11.01 16.96 -1.07
CA ASP A 108 10.27 18.19 -1.32
C ASP A 108 10.98 19.04 -2.35
N ARG A 109 10.27 19.43 -3.41
CA ARG A 109 10.79 20.40 -4.38
C ARG A 109 10.53 21.81 -3.86
N HIS A 110 11.51 22.69 -4.02
CA HIS A 110 11.31 24.09 -3.67
C HIS A 110 10.17 24.69 -4.50
N GLY A 111 9.22 25.38 -3.84
CA GLY A 111 8.06 25.99 -4.50
C GLY A 111 6.89 25.04 -4.78
N GLN A 112 6.99 23.75 -4.45
CA GLN A 112 5.97 22.75 -4.81
C GLN A 112 4.60 23.06 -4.22
N VAL A 113 4.56 23.46 -2.95
CA VAL A 113 3.31 23.79 -2.24
C VAL A 113 2.66 25.05 -2.81
N GLU A 114 3.46 26.06 -3.11
CA GLU A 114 3.00 27.29 -3.75
C GLU A 114 2.40 26.98 -5.14
N SER A 115 3.08 26.16 -5.96
CA SER A 115 2.58 25.74 -7.27
C SER A 115 1.25 25.00 -7.20
N TYR A 116 1.03 24.14 -6.18
CA TYR A 116 -0.25 23.46 -5.97
C TYR A 116 -1.39 24.44 -5.70
N PHE A 117 -1.18 25.45 -4.86
CA PHE A 117 -2.20 26.46 -4.61
C PHE A 117 -2.45 27.36 -5.83
N GLU A 118 -1.41 27.74 -6.57
CA GLU A 118 -1.55 28.58 -7.76
C GLU A 118 -2.28 27.86 -8.90
N LEU A 119 -1.78 26.68 -9.30
CA LEU A 119 -2.36 25.92 -10.41
C LEU A 119 -3.72 25.33 -10.01
N GLY A 120 -3.88 24.89 -8.76
CA GLY A 120 -5.18 24.44 -8.25
C GLY A 120 -6.24 25.54 -8.35
N ARG A 121 -5.90 26.79 -7.97
CA ARG A 121 -6.82 27.93 -8.08
C ARG A 121 -7.08 28.33 -9.53
N HIS A 122 -6.09 28.22 -10.40
CA HIS A 122 -6.27 28.51 -11.83
C HIS A 122 -7.25 27.52 -12.50
N HIS A 123 -7.07 26.22 -12.28
CA HIS A 123 -7.89 25.18 -12.91
C HIS A 123 -9.23 24.93 -12.20
N HIS A 124 -9.34 25.35 -10.94
CA HIS A 124 -10.56 25.21 -10.13
C HIS A 124 -10.93 26.52 -9.41
N PRO A 125 -11.23 27.61 -10.15
CA PRO A 125 -11.39 28.95 -9.59
C PRO A 125 -12.56 29.08 -8.60
N GLU A 126 -13.60 28.26 -8.78
CA GLU A 126 -14.79 28.25 -7.92
C GLU A 126 -14.62 27.41 -6.65
N ARG A 127 -13.45 26.77 -6.46
CA ARG A 127 -13.20 25.87 -5.33
C ARG A 127 -12.19 26.46 -4.36
N ARG A 128 -12.42 26.25 -3.07
CA ARG A 128 -11.37 26.37 -2.07
C ARG A 128 -10.29 25.31 -2.33
N ILE A 129 -9.03 25.70 -2.28
CA ILE A 129 -7.90 24.78 -2.37
C ILE A 129 -7.40 24.49 -0.96
N ASP A 130 -7.40 23.24 -0.56
CA ASP A 130 -6.80 22.79 0.70
C ASP A 130 -5.71 21.75 0.40
N LEU A 131 -4.64 21.72 1.19
CA LEU A 131 -3.52 20.81 0.98
C LEU A 131 -3.19 20.04 2.27
N THR A 132 -3.09 18.72 2.17
CA THR A 132 -2.50 17.86 3.20
C THR A 132 -1.17 17.33 2.71
N TYR A 133 -0.12 17.54 3.51
CA TYR A 133 1.23 17.07 3.25
C TYR A 133 1.56 15.91 4.19
N LEU A 134 1.61 14.68 3.67
CA LEU A 134 1.87 13.45 4.42
C LEU A 134 3.35 13.10 4.36
N THR A 135 4.04 13.08 5.51
CA THR A 135 5.52 12.98 5.58
C THR A 135 6.02 11.90 6.57
N PRO A 136 7.30 11.48 6.49
CA PRO A 136 7.90 10.56 7.46
C PRO A 136 8.35 11.22 8.78
N GLY A 137 7.67 12.29 9.24
CA GLY A 137 8.06 13.07 10.43
C GLY A 137 9.15 14.11 10.15
N MET A 138 9.00 14.87 9.05
CA MET A 138 9.92 15.95 8.69
C MET A 138 9.62 17.25 9.46
N SER A 139 10.61 18.14 9.53
CA SER A 139 10.39 19.54 9.93
C SER A 139 9.31 20.17 9.05
N ALA A 140 8.55 21.09 9.64
CA ALA A 140 7.39 21.69 9.00
C ALA A 140 7.74 22.28 7.62
N VAL A 141 6.89 22.04 6.61
CA VAL A 141 6.86 22.86 5.40
C VAL A 141 6.70 24.32 5.85
N SER A 142 7.68 25.17 5.53
CA SER A 142 7.68 26.57 6.00
C SER A 142 6.68 27.46 5.26
N ALA A 143 6.08 26.97 4.18
CA ALA A 143 5.10 27.71 3.39
C ALA A 143 3.77 27.83 4.17
N GLY A 144 3.23 29.04 4.27
CA GLY A 144 1.86 29.25 4.77
C GLY A 144 0.82 28.97 3.68
N ALA A 145 -0.41 28.63 4.08
CA ALA A 145 -1.52 28.57 3.15
C ALA A 145 -1.94 29.99 2.71
N PRO A 146 -2.24 30.23 1.42
CA PRO A 146 -2.86 31.47 0.98
C PRO A 146 -4.19 31.75 1.67
N ALA A 147 -4.63 33.02 1.67
CA ALA A 147 -5.91 33.40 2.25
C ALA A 147 -7.07 32.55 1.69
N GLY A 148 -7.96 32.09 2.59
CA GLY A 148 -9.08 31.22 2.24
C GLY A 148 -8.72 29.77 1.94
N SER A 149 -7.44 29.38 2.06
CA SER A 149 -6.94 28.00 1.86
C SER A 149 -6.47 27.42 3.19
N ARG A 150 -6.36 26.09 3.29
CA ARG A 150 -5.77 25.41 4.45
C ARG A 150 -4.57 24.57 4.03
N LEU A 151 -3.55 24.53 4.88
CA LEU A 151 -2.41 23.64 4.76
C LEU A 151 -2.28 22.85 6.07
N ALA A 152 -2.22 21.54 5.95
CA ALA A 152 -1.96 20.64 7.06
C ALA A 152 -0.74 19.79 6.74
N GLN A 153 0.09 19.52 7.76
CA GLN A 153 1.14 18.52 7.67
C GLN A 153 0.83 17.42 8.68
N VAL A 154 0.82 16.19 8.19
CA VAL A 154 0.58 14.98 8.97
C VAL A 154 1.71 13.99 8.73
N THR A 155 1.86 13.02 9.62
CA THR A 155 2.88 11.98 9.48
C THR A 155 2.29 10.63 9.14
N TRP A 156 3.08 9.75 8.52
CA TRP A 156 2.69 8.35 8.34
C TRP A 156 2.34 7.66 9.66
N GLU A 157 3.03 8.00 10.75
CA GLU A 157 2.71 7.50 12.09
C GLU A 157 1.31 7.91 12.56
N GLN A 158 0.83 9.10 12.19
CA GLN A 158 -0.53 9.56 12.49
C GLN A 158 -1.58 8.95 11.54
N VAL A 159 -1.22 8.67 10.29
CA VAL A 159 -2.14 8.17 9.27
C VAL A 159 -2.35 6.66 9.34
N MET A 160 -1.32 5.87 9.67
CA MET A 160 -1.44 4.41 9.73
C MET A 160 -2.53 3.92 10.71
N PRO A 161 -2.73 4.51 11.90
CA PRO A 161 -3.87 4.16 12.75
C PRO A 161 -5.23 4.35 12.07
N LEU A 162 -5.38 5.32 11.17
CA LEU A 162 -6.62 5.53 10.40
C LEU A 162 -6.79 4.46 9.31
N VAL A 163 -5.69 4.00 8.73
CA VAL A 163 -5.68 2.88 7.77
C VAL A 163 -6.07 1.59 8.50
N ASP A 164 -5.48 1.34 9.67
CA ASP A 164 -5.76 0.17 10.49
C ASP A 164 -7.23 0.14 10.93
N ASP A 165 -7.80 1.27 11.38
CA ASP A 165 -9.22 1.35 11.79
C ASP A 165 -10.19 0.92 10.68
N VAL A 166 -9.84 1.21 9.41
CA VAL A 166 -10.71 0.93 8.27
C VAL A 166 -10.49 -0.47 7.70
N TRP A 167 -9.26 -0.96 7.65
CA TRP A 167 -8.90 -2.16 6.88
C TRP A 167 -8.19 -3.27 7.68
N ALA A 168 -7.78 -3.04 8.94
CA ALA A 168 -7.21 -4.10 9.74
C ALA A 168 -8.22 -5.24 9.91
N GLY A 169 -7.78 -6.47 9.68
CA GLY A 169 -8.67 -7.62 9.80
C GLY A 169 -9.69 -7.78 8.65
N VAL A 170 -9.52 -7.08 7.51
CA VAL A 170 -10.21 -7.38 6.22
C VAL A 170 -9.46 -8.42 5.37
N THR A 171 -10.13 -9.49 4.92
CA THR A 171 -9.49 -10.68 4.28
C THR A 171 -9.30 -10.48 2.77
N GLY A 172 -8.60 -11.42 2.13
CA GLY A 172 -8.40 -11.42 0.68
C GLY A 172 -7.49 -10.28 0.21
N SER A 173 -7.71 -9.82 -1.03
CA SER A 173 -6.84 -8.85 -1.70
C SER A 173 -6.69 -7.54 -0.93
N ILE A 174 -7.75 -7.04 -0.29
CA ILE A 174 -7.70 -5.82 0.52
C ILE A 174 -6.81 -5.99 1.75
N GLY A 175 -6.89 -7.15 2.42
CA GLY A 175 -6.00 -7.47 3.53
C GLY A 175 -4.54 -7.52 3.09
N GLU A 176 -4.26 -8.09 1.91
CA GLU A 176 -2.90 -8.14 1.36
C GLU A 176 -2.36 -6.75 1.00
N LEU A 177 -3.19 -5.86 0.46
CA LEU A 177 -2.82 -4.46 0.21
C LEU A 177 -2.51 -3.71 1.51
N HIS A 178 -3.37 -3.85 2.51
CA HIS A 178 -3.19 -3.27 3.84
C HIS A 178 -1.86 -3.70 4.46
N ASP A 179 -1.60 -5.02 4.52
CA ASP A 179 -0.39 -5.55 5.14
C ASP A 179 0.86 -5.07 4.38
N ALA A 180 0.81 -5.03 3.05
CA ALA A 180 1.93 -4.54 2.24
C ALA A 180 2.19 -3.04 2.42
N LEU A 181 1.14 -2.23 2.59
CA LEU A 181 1.26 -0.80 2.87
C LEU A 181 1.89 -0.58 4.25
N ALA A 182 1.41 -1.29 5.27
CA ALA A 182 1.96 -1.23 6.62
C ALA A 182 3.44 -1.63 6.66
N GLU A 183 3.82 -2.73 5.98
CA GLU A 183 5.22 -3.18 5.88
C GLU A 183 6.10 -2.15 5.15
N ALA A 184 5.61 -1.54 4.06
CA ALA A 184 6.34 -0.53 3.31
C ALA A 184 6.54 0.76 4.12
N VAL A 185 5.51 1.22 4.83
CA VAL A 185 5.57 2.40 5.71
C VAL A 185 6.47 2.15 6.92
N ALA A 186 6.41 0.97 7.54
CA ALA A 186 7.31 0.59 8.63
C ALA A 186 8.79 0.54 8.19
N SER A 187 9.06 0.41 6.89
CA SER A 187 10.42 0.44 6.33
C SER A 187 10.99 1.85 6.13
N ILE A 188 10.20 2.91 6.36
CA ILE A 188 10.67 4.29 6.24
C ILE A 188 11.90 4.51 7.14
N GLY A 189 12.90 5.21 6.60
CA GLY A 189 14.20 5.41 7.25
C GLY A 189 15.21 4.29 6.99
N THR A 190 14.82 3.21 6.31
CA THR A 190 15.73 2.16 5.81
C THR A 190 15.98 2.32 4.30
N SER A 191 16.95 1.59 3.74
CA SER A 191 17.17 1.56 2.30
C SER A 191 16.03 0.84 1.59
N TRP A 192 15.32 1.55 0.71
CA TRP A 192 14.25 0.97 -0.10
C TRP A 192 14.73 -0.17 -0.98
N THR A 193 15.89 -0.02 -1.63
CA THR A 193 16.46 -1.08 -2.48
C THR A 193 16.73 -2.35 -1.69
N MET A 194 17.38 -2.24 -0.51
CA MET A 194 17.64 -3.41 0.34
C MET A 194 16.35 -4.03 0.86
N TRP A 195 15.38 -3.21 1.28
CA TRP A 195 14.08 -3.71 1.72
C TRP A 195 13.36 -4.43 0.57
N ARG A 196 13.33 -3.85 -0.63
CA ARG A 196 12.67 -4.45 -1.80
C ARG A 196 13.34 -5.75 -2.22
N GLU A 197 14.66 -5.79 -2.29
CA GLU A 197 15.40 -7.03 -2.59
C GLU A 197 15.13 -8.10 -1.53
N LYS A 198 15.13 -7.73 -0.25
CA LYS A 198 14.77 -8.64 0.84
C LYS A 198 13.33 -9.11 0.68
N SER A 199 12.35 -8.23 0.56
CA SER A 199 10.93 -8.60 0.43
C SER A 199 10.65 -9.47 -0.80
N LEU A 200 11.41 -9.31 -1.89
CA LEU A 200 11.25 -10.13 -3.08
C LEU A 200 11.95 -11.49 -2.99
N ASN A 201 13.06 -11.60 -2.23
CA ASN A 201 13.91 -12.78 -2.17
C ASN A 201 13.84 -13.56 -0.84
N ASP A 202 13.24 -12.99 0.21
CA ASP A 202 13.12 -13.60 1.53
C ASP A 202 12.00 -14.64 1.52
N LEU A 203 12.40 -15.88 1.25
CA LEU A 203 11.52 -17.04 1.23
C LEU A 203 10.82 -17.26 2.58
N THR A 204 11.43 -16.86 3.69
CA THR A 204 10.85 -16.98 5.04
C THR A 204 9.74 -15.95 5.23
N THR A 205 9.97 -14.70 4.83
CA THR A 205 8.93 -13.67 4.83
C THR A 205 7.76 -14.04 3.93
N ASN A 206 8.04 -14.52 2.72
CA ASN A 206 7.01 -14.99 1.79
C ASN A 206 6.21 -16.17 2.36
N ALA A 207 6.89 -17.13 3.00
CA ALA A 207 6.24 -18.23 3.69
C ALA A 207 5.37 -17.77 4.87
N ALA A 208 5.87 -16.85 5.69
CA ALA A 208 5.12 -16.27 6.80
C ALA A 208 3.87 -15.51 6.34
N ARG A 209 3.97 -14.79 5.21
CA ARG A 209 2.81 -14.13 4.58
C ARG A 209 1.76 -15.15 4.15
N LEU A 210 2.14 -16.18 3.41
CA LEU A 210 1.22 -17.24 2.99
C LEU A 210 0.58 -17.95 4.20
N ALA A 211 1.36 -18.17 5.26
CA ALA A 211 0.85 -18.75 6.50
C ALA A 211 -0.11 -17.82 7.24
N ARG A 212 0.12 -16.50 7.31
CA ARG A 212 -0.84 -15.54 7.88
C ARG A 212 -2.19 -15.62 7.16
N LEU A 213 -2.16 -15.67 5.83
CA LEU A 213 -3.37 -15.82 5.02
C LEU A 213 -4.07 -17.15 5.30
N THR A 214 -3.33 -18.28 5.32
CA THR A 214 -3.89 -19.61 5.62
C THR A 214 -4.42 -19.73 7.04
N ALA A 215 -3.77 -19.13 8.04
CA ALA A 215 -4.24 -19.13 9.43
C ALA A 215 -5.63 -18.50 9.53
N ARG A 216 -5.84 -17.48 8.71
CA ARG A 216 -6.99 -16.58 8.76
C ARG A 216 -8.22 -17.11 8.04
N ASP A 217 -8.05 -17.69 6.85
CA ASP A 217 -9.18 -18.19 6.04
C ASP A 217 -9.23 -19.72 5.90
N GLY A 218 -8.23 -20.44 6.42
CA GLY A 218 -8.13 -21.89 6.33
C GLY A 218 -7.79 -22.42 4.93
N GLN A 219 -7.63 -21.56 3.92
CA GLN A 219 -7.32 -21.98 2.56
C GLN A 219 -5.86 -22.41 2.46
N GLN A 220 -5.66 -23.59 1.87
CA GLN A 220 -4.32 -24.11 1.63
C GLN A 220 -3.59 -23.25 0.59
N ARG A 221 -2.34 -22.92 0.88
CA ARG A 221 -1.48 -22.14 -0.02
C ARG A 221 -0.14 -22.83 -0.21
N ALA A 222 0.61 -22.39 -1.22
CA ALA A 222 1.93 -22.92 -1.51
C ALA A 222 2.90 -21.81 -1.92
N LEU A 223 4.15 -21.96 -1.52
CA LEU A 223 5.23 -21.04 -1.88
C LEU A 223 5.77 -21.42 -3.26
N ASP A 224 5.60 -20.53 -4.24
CA ASP A 224 6.14 -20.71 -5.60
C ASP A 224 7.64 -20.40 -5.62
N HIS A 225 8.44 -21.34 -5.09
CA HIS A 225 9.90 -21.28 -5.02
C HIS A 225 10.52 -22.41 -5.84
N MET A 226 11.35 -22.04 -6.82
CA MET A 226 12.08 -22.98 -7.69
C MET A 226 13.31 -23.54 -6.95
N ALA A 227 13.08 -24.40 -5.96
CA ALA A 227 14.16 -25.06 -5.22
C ALA A 227 14.94 -26.03 -6.14
N GLY A 228 16.27 -25.95 -6.10
CA GLY A 228 17.15 -26.80 -6.91
C GLY A 228 17.14 -28.27 -6.48
N SER A 229 16.54 -28.59 -5.32
CA SER A 229 16.32 -29.97 -4.87
C SER A 229 15.24 -30.07 -3.80
N LEU A 230 14.68 -31.28 -3.60
CA LEU A 230 13.80 -31.57 -2.48
C LEU A 230 14.46 -31.31 -1.12
N GLY A 231 15.77 -31.58 -1.01
CA GLY A 231 16.53 -31.33 0.21
C GLY A 231 16.63 -29.83 0.57
N GLU A 232 16.72 -28.96 -0.43
CA GLU A 232 16.64 -27.50 -0.22
C GLU A 232 15.27 -27.10 0.31
N LEU A 233 14.20 -27.58 -0.31
CA LEU A 233 12.83 -27.27 0.10
C LEU A 233 12.53 -27.80 1.51
N GLN A 234 13.09 -28.97 1.88
CA GLN A 234 13.02 -29.51 3.22
C GLN A 234 13.72 -28.63 4.25
N ARG A 235 14.89 -28.06 3.93
CA ARG A 235 15.58 -27.11 4.83
C ARG A 235 14.74 -25.85 5.03
N LEU A 236 14.17 -25.30 3.95
CA LEU A 236 13.28 -24.15 4.03
C LEU A 236 12.04 -24.45 4.88
N ARG A 237 11.40 -25.60 4.67
CA ARG A 237 10.26 -26.06 5.48
C ARG A 237 10.59 -26.07 6.97
N LEU A 238 11.75 -26.62 7.34
CA LEU A 238 12.18 -26.70 8.74
C LEU A 238 12.43 -25.31 9.34
N ALA A 239 13.12 -24.42 8.62
CA ALA A 239 13.35 -23.05 9.06
C ALA A 239 12.03 -22.30 9.30
N VAL A 240 11.09 -22.42 8.36
CA VAL A 240 9.76 -21.80 8.46
C VAL A 240 8.93 -22.40 9.60
N ARG A 241 8.96 -23.73 9.77
CA ARG A 241 8.27 -24.41 10.87
C ARG A 241 8.78 -23.96 12.22
N ASP A 242 10.09 -23.84 12.38
CA ASP A 242 10.70 -23.45 13.64
C ASP A 242 10.36 -22.00 13.97
N GLU A 243 10.26 -21.12 12.97
CA GLU A 243 9.72 -19.75 13.11
C GLU A 243 8.25 -19.75 13.58
N PHE A 244 7.38 -20.55 12.95
CA PHE A 244 5.95 -20.59 13.28
C PHE A 244 5.68 -21.15 14.67
N ARG A 245 6.58 -21.99 15.18
CA ARG A 245 6.47 -22.62 16.50
C ARG A 245 7.11 -21.82 17.63
N ARG A 246 7.70 -20.65 17.35
CA ARG A 246 8.23 -19.79 18.41
C ARG A 246 7.11 -19.40 19.40
N PRO A 247 7.40 -19.35 20.72
CA PRO A 247 6.43 -18.90 21.71
C PRO A 247 5.85 -17.52 21.33
N GLY A 248 4.52 -17.40 21.36
CA GLY A 248 3.81 -16.17 20.99
C GLY A 248 3.63 -15.94 19.49
N SER A 249 4.10 -16.85 18.63
CA SER A 249 3.88 -16.73 17.19
C SER A 249 2.39 -16.87 16.83
N PRO A 250 1.79 -15.92 16.09
CA PRO A 250 0.40 -16.02 15.64
C PRO A 250 0.20 -17.13 14.59
N LEU A 251 1.28 -17.73 14.09
CA LEU A 251 1.27 -18.74 13.03
C LEU A 251 1.26 -20.18 13.55
N GLY A 252 1.15 -20.37 14.87
CA GLY A 252 1.16 -21.71 15.46
C GLY A 252 0.01 -22.64 15.01
N SER A 253 -1.05 -22.09 14.41
CA SER A 253 -2.17 -22.85 13.83
C SER A 253 -1.94 -23.30 12.39
N VAL A 254 -0.79 -22.99 11.79
CA VAL A 254 -0.45 -23.36 10.40
C VAL A 254 0.77 -24.26 10.38
N GLU A 255 0.67 -25.38 9.68
CA GLU A 255 1.78 -26.31 9.48
C GLU A 255 2.34 -26.18 8.05
N PRO A 256 3.64 -25.92 7.90
CA PRO A 256 4.33 -26.01 6.63
C PRO A 256 4.70 -27.47 6.32
N TRP A 257 4.31 -27.97 5.15
CA TRP A 257 4.55 -29.36 4.74
C TRP A 257 4.95 -29.44 3.26
N LEU A 258 5.64 -30.51 2.87
CA LEU A 258 6.05 -30.72 1.48
C LEU A 258 5.00 -31.53 0.75
N TRP A 259 4.49 -30.97 -0.34
CA TRP A 259 3.74 -31.74 -1.32
C TRP A 259 4.71 -32.28 -2.37
N ASP A 260 4.50 -33.53 -2.77
CA ASP A 260 5.27 -34.24 -3.78
C ASP A 260 4.30 -35.02 -4.67
N ALA A 261 4.36 -34.78 -5.98
CA ALA A 261 3.45 -35.36 -6.97
C ALA A 261 3.44 -36.90 -6.98
N SER A 262 4.52 -37.54 -6.53
CA SER A 262 4.63 -39.00 -6.49
C SER A 262 4.02 -39.64 -5.25
N THR A 263 3.86 -38.89 -4.15
CA THR A 263 3.45 -39.42 -2.84
C THR A 263 2.26 -38.70 -2.22
N SER A 264 2.09 -37.42 -2.53
CA SER A 264 1.04 -36.54 -2.04
C SER A 264 -0.04 -36.43 -3.12
N GLY A 265 -1.24 -36.92 -2.86
CA GLY A 265 -2.36 -36.80 -3.79
C GLY A 265 -2.69 -35.35 -4.18
N GLY A 266 -3.57 -35.17 -5.18
CA GLY A 266 -4.01 -33.86 -5.66
C GLY A 266 -3.09 -33.27 -6.75
N THR A 267 -3.23 -31.96 -7.00
CA THR A 267 -2.49 -31.23 -8.05
C THR A 267 -1.63 -30.12 -7.46
N ALA A 268 -0.54 -29.77 -8.14
CA ALA A 268 0.34 -28.67 -7.74
C ALA A 268 -0.39 -27.30 -7.76
N LEU A 269 -0.17 -26.50 -6.72
CA LEU A 269 -0.72 -25.15 -6.58
C LEU A 269 0.17 -24.09 -7.23
N THR A 270 1.46 -24.37 -7.41
CA THR A 270 2.46 -23.43 -7.91
C THR A 270 3.04 -23.85 -9.25
N GLN A 271 3.74 -22.92 -9.92
CA GLN A 271 4.49 -23.28 -11.12
C GLN A 271 5.67 -24.20 -10.78
N ALA A 272 6.37 -23.93 -9.67
CA ALA A 272 7.44 -24.79 -9.18
C ALA A 272 6.99 -26.23 -8.96
N GLY A 273 5.83 -26.43 -8.31
CA GLY A 273 5.25 -27.76 -8.12
C GLY A 273 4.91 -28.48 -9.42
N ARG A 274 4.44 -27.75 -10.44
CA ARG A 274 4.17 -28.33 -11.78
C ARG A 274 5.44 -28.73 -12.51
N VAL A 275 6.53 -27.96 -12.36
CA VAL A 275 7.80 -28.18 -13.07
C VAL A 275 8.65 -29.25 -12.38
N HIS A 276 8.78 -29.20 -11.06
CA HIS A 276 9.70 -30.06 -10.30
C HIS A 276 9.01 -31.25 -9.62
N GLY A 277 7.68 -31.25 -9.55
CA GLY A 277 6.92 -32.30 -8.85
C GLY A 277 6.95 -32.17 -7.33
N TYR A 278 7.47 -31.08 -6.75
CA TYR A 278 7.42 -30.82 -5.32
C TYR A 278 7.21 -29.32 -5.02
N GLU A 279 6.50 -29.00 -3.94
CA GLU A 279 6.29 -27.60 -3.47
C GLU A 279 6.06 -27.53 -1.95
N LEU A 280 6.37 -26.37 -1.35
CA LEU A 280 6.14 -26.12 0.06
C LEU A 280 4.73 -25.57 0.26
N ARG A 281 3.89 -26.30 1.00
CA ARG A 281 2.50 -25.95 1.29
C ARG A 281 2.29 -25.52 2.72
N PHE A 282 1.21 -24.79 2.94
CA PHE A 282 0.74 -24.31 4.23
C PHE A 282 -0.72 -24.71 4.40
N SER A 283 -1.03 -25.41 5.48
CA SER A 283 -2.40 -25.82 5.82
C SER A 283 -2.68 -25.50 7.28
N ARG A 284 -3.92 -25.14 7.61
CA ARG A 284 -4.34 -24.98 9.00
C ARG A 284 -4.38 -26.36 9.66
N VAL A 285 -3.87 -26.45 10.89
CA VAL A 285 -4.00 -27.65 11.72
C VAL A 285 -5.07 -27.40 12.78
N GLU A 286 -6.00 -28.33 12.91
CA GLU A 286 -6.86 -28.39 14.09
C GLU A 286 -5.98 -28.87 15.25
N ARG A 287 -5.88 -28.05 16.30
CA ARG A 287 -5.24 -28.43 17.55
C ARG A 287 -6.28 -28.93 18.53
#